data_AF-A0A9E0LWK5-F1
#
_entry.id   AF-A0A9E0LWK5-F1
#
_cell.length_a   1.000
_cell.length_b   1.000
_cell.length_c   1.000
_cell.angle_alpha   90.00
_cell.angle_beta   90.00
_cell.angle_gamma   90.00
#
_symmetry.space_group_name_H-M   'P 1'
#
loop_
_entity.id
_entity.type
_entity.pdbx_description
1 polymer ?
#
loop_
_entity_poly.entity_id
_entity_poly.type
_entity_poly.pdbx_seq_one_letter_code
_entity_poly.pdbx_strand_id
1 'polypeptide(L)'
;MPGRPKAALPSPRRLRASGAAPGAAGTAVGAAVGSSSLGSAAISPGEAAGTALATVRKRFIRRALRGGRGLLAGLGLGALLAGASGAAAAVSADSAAAVERFRQQVRELLAPKATKGVFAGRDGWLFLRSEIQGAAGLGPWPVPNESSGKPPDTPLDAERTDALLAVGDFAGQLRRRGLPLLVVRIPPKFEIYADYLLADADPVALDLGHEQRLWLAELERRGIEVLDLGPTFRAERRRSPEPLYAAQDTHWSPWSAQVAAREIATRLVHSGAPRGPGLALTVERSTRDDCGDLWGKLKAPRPPCVPLALYSQRPKVFGASGAGVETVARTSPILLLGDSSSVVYHDAHRAGLVDHLASAMGQPIDLLAVTAGGANGTREALARRENGLAGKKIVVWVISGRLLYEYPAWERIQVSPEAVPAPPGRQGAAGGRRTASDRIPSQ
;
A
#
# COMPACT_ATOMS: atom_id res chain seq x y z
N MET A 1 25.84 -27.47 51.77
CA MET A 1 25.58 -28.92 51.59
C MET A 1 24.17 -29.20 52.11
N PRO A 2 23.37 -30.09 51.51
CA PRO A 2 23.49 -30.76 50.20
C PRO A 2 22.64 -30.02 49.13
N GLY A 3 22.53 -30.41 47.85
CA GLY A 3 23.22 -31.46 47.10
C GLY A 3 22.38 -31.95 45.91
N ARG A 4 22.66 -31.40 44.70
CA ARG A 4 22.61 -31.97 43.33
C ARG A 4 21.73 -33.23 43.04
N PRO A 5 21.11 -33.30 41.83
CA PRO A 5 21.92 -33.57 40.63
C PRO A 5 21.60 -32.75 39.36
N LYS A 6 22.61 -32.64 38.50
CA LYS A 6 22.51 -32.19 37.11
C LYS A 6 22.03 -33.37 36.25
N ALA A 7 21.09 -33.15 35.34
CA ALA A 7 20.83 -34.08 34.24
C ALA A 7 21.80 -33.80 33.08
N ALA A 8 22.26 -34.85 32.40
CA ALA A 8 23.26 -34.76 31.34
C ALA A 8 22.64 -34.55 29.95
N LEU A 9 23.33 -33.77 29.10
CA LEU A 9 23.06 -33.70 27.67
C LEU A 9 23.65 -34.92 26.95
N PRO A 10 22.89 -35.64 26.09
CA PRO A 10 23.47 -36.63 25.20
C PRO A 10 24.21 -35.96 24.04
N SER A 11 25.40 -36.47 23.71
CA SER A 11 26.20 -35.98 22.58
C SER A 11 25.61 -36.41 21.22
N PRO A 12 25.78 -35.61 20.14
CA PRO A 12 25.23 -35.96 18.83
C PRO A 12 25.98 -37.14 18.21
N ARG A 13 25.23 -38.19 17.82
CA ARG A 13 25.76 -39.26 16.97
C ARG A 13 26.05 -38.72 15.56
N ARG A 14 27.31 -38.85 15.12
CA ARG A 14 27.68 -38.71 13.71
C ARG A 14 26.93 -39.76 12.89
N LEU A 15 26.20 -39.34 11.86
CA LEU A 15 25.86 -40.21 10.73
C LEU A 15 26.75 -39.84 9.54
N ARG A 16 27.21 -40.88 8.84
CA ARG A 16 28.21 -40.80 7.77
C ARG A 16 27.57 -40.35 6.46
N ALA A 17 28.36 -39.67 5.64
CA ALA A 17 28.03 -39.48 4.23
C ALA A 17 28.23 -40.78 3.43
N SER A 18 27.26 -41.07 2.58
CA SER A 18 27.39 -41.78 1.31
C SER A 18 26.43 -41.08 0.34
N GLY A 19 26.76 -40.75 -0.90
CA GLY A 19 27.90 -41.20 -1.70
C GLY A 19 27.43 -42.05 -2.86
N ALA A 20 26.81 -41.42 -3.87
CA ALA A 20 26.61 -42.00 -5.21
C ALA A 20 26.23 -40.88 -6.21
N ALA A 21 27.11 -40.61 -7.16
CA ALA A 21 26.72 -40.07 -8.47
C ALA A 21 26.63 -41.25 -9.46
N PRO A 22 25.74 -41.16 -10.46
CA PRO A 22 26.21 -41.10 -11.85
C PRO A 22 25.48 -39.97 -12.60
N GLY A 23 25.86 -39.53 -13.80
CA GLY A 23 26.83 -40.04 -14.77
C GLY A 23 26.33 -39.61 -16.15
N ALA A 24 27.17 -38.99 -16.98
CA ALA A 24 26.71 -38.23 -18.15
C ALA A 24 26.55 -39.08 -19.43
N ALA A 25 25.41 -38.89 -20.12
CA ALA A 25 25.22 -39.04 -21.57
C ALA A 25 23.89 -38.33 -21.94
N GLY A 26 23.70 -37.66 -23.08
CA GLY A 26 24.62 -37.43 -24.19
C GLY A 26 24.05 -37.90 -25.53
N THR A 27 23.04 -37.22 -26.09
CA THR A 27 22.69 -37.27 -27.53
C THR A 27 21.82 -36.08 -27.92
N ALA A 28 22.18 -35.41 -29.02
CA ALA A 28 21.35 -34.40 -29.68
C ALA A 28 20.82 -34.93 -31.01
N VAL A 29 19.50 -34.90 -31.18
CA VAL A 29 18.73 -35.10 -32.43
C VAL A 29 17.41 -34.34 -32.21
N GLY A 30 16.81 -33.61 -33.15
CA GLY A 30 17.19 -33.22 -34.51
C GLY A 30 16.04 -32.37 -35.06
N ALA A 31 16.32 -31.29 -35.78
CA ALA A 31 15.25 -30.40 -36.27
C ALA A 31 14.47 -31.04 -37.42
N ALA A 32 13.14 -31.07 -37.32
CA ALA A 32 12.25 -31.46 -38.41
C ALA A 32 11.33 -30.29 -38.77
N VAL A 33 11.56 -29.70 -39.95
CA VAL A 33 10.73 -28.63 -40.50
C VAL A 33 9.52 -29.27 -41.19
N GLY A 34 8.32 -28.98 -40.69
CA GLY A 34 7.05 -29.44 -41.27
C GLY A 34 6.28 -28.31 -41.91
N SER A 35 6.49 -28.07 -43.21
CA SER A 35 5.67 -27.15 -44.00
C SER A 35 4.36 -27.82 -44.42
N SER A 36 3.22 -27.19 -44.15
CA SER A 36 1.93 -27.54 -44.75
C SER A 36 1.28 -26.32 -45.40
N SER A 37 0.53 -26.58 -46.47
CA SER A 37 0.29 -25.64 -47.56
C SER A 37 -0.93 -24.74 -47.38
N LEU A 38 -0.84 -23.56 -48.02
CA LEU A 38 -1.93 -22.63 -48.30
C LEU A 38 -3.18 -23.34 -48.86
N GLY A 39 -4.34 -23.10 -48.22
CA GLY A 39 -5.65 -23.31 -48.81
C GLY A 39 -6.31 -21.95 -49.08
N SER A 40 -6.41 -21.55 -50.34
CA SER A 40 -7.04 -20.29 -50.75
C SER A 40 -8.56 -20.49 -50.91
N ALA A 41 -9.36 -19.62 -50.30
CA ALA A 41 -10.80 -19.51 -50.56
C ALA A 41 -11.17 -18.02 -50.75
N ALA A 42 -12.01 -17.74 -51.75
CA ALA A 42 -12.15 -16.42 -52.35
C ALA A 42 -13.19 -15.52 -51.65
N ILE A 43 -13.06 -14.22 -51.95
CA ILE A 43 -13.89 -13.11 -51.48
C ILE A 43 -15.26 -13.11 -52.18
N SER A 44 -16.31 -12.70 -51.47
CA SER A 44 -17.39 -11.85 -52.04
C SER A 44 -18.02 -10.97 -50.94
N PRO A 45 -18.39 -9.70 -51.22
CA PRO A 45 -18.77 -8.73 -50.21
C PRO A 45 -20.29 -8.61 -50.00
N GLY A 46 -20.70 -8.10 -48.83
CA GLY A 46 -22.06 -7.63 -48.52
C GLY A 46 -21.99 -6.28 -47.79
N GLU A 47 -22.89 -5.35 -48.14
CA GLU A 47 -22.77 -3.93 -47.81
C GLU A 47 -23.44 -3.46 -46.49
N ALA A 48 -23.00 -2.29 -46.05
CA ALA A 48 -23.79 -1.21 -45.43
C ALA A 48 -24.48 -1.40 -44.05
N ALA A 49 -23.81 -0.88 -43.01
CA ALA A 49 -24.30 0.19 -42.12
C ALA A 49 -23.12 0.69 -41.24
N GLY A 50 -22.99 1.96 -40.83
CA GLY A 50 -23.87 3.11 -41.02
C GLY A 50 -23.71 4.13 -39.87
N THR A 51 -22.68 4.97 -39.93
CA THR A 51 -22.53 6.28 -39.22
C THR A 51 -22.84 6.42 -37.72
N ALA A 52 -21.81 6.78 -36.94
CA ALA A 52 -21.88 7.88 -35.95
C ALA A 52 -20.47 8.45 -35.69
N LEU A 53 -20.26 9.76 -35.93
CA LEU A 53 -18.92 10.38 -35.90
C LEU A 53 -18.85 11.57 -34.93
N ALA A 54 -17.85 11.53 -34.03
CA ALA A 54 -17.07 12.62 -33.45
C ALA A 54 -17.74 13.94 -32.92
N THR A 55 -17.56 14.17 -31.62
CA THR A 55 -17.27 15.47 -30.96
C THR A 55 -16.61 15.17 -29.58
N VAL A 56 -15.73 15.97 -28.94
CA VAL A 56 -15.03 17.23 -29.28
C VAL A 56 -13.54 17.12 -28.85
N ARG A 57 -12.55 17.45 -29.70
CA ARG A 57 -11.22 17.92 -29.25
C ARG A 57 -10.42 18.64 -30.35
N LYS A 58 -10.21 19.95 -30.20
CA LYS A 58 -9.27 20.79 -30.98
C LYS A 58 -8.70 21.89 -30.08
N ARG A 59 -7.53 22.43 -30.47
CA ARG A 59 -6.62 23.34 -29.71
C ARG A 59 -5.82 22.56 -28.64
N PHE A 60 -4.48 22.50 -28.66
CA PHE A 60 -3.45 23.18 -29.45
C PHE A 60 -2.41 22.20 -30.00
N ILE A 61 -1.91 22.46 -31.22
CA ILE A 61 -0.48 22.42 -31.64
C ILE A 61 -0.47 22.82 -33.13
N ARG A 62 0.20 23.93 -33.47
CA ARG A 62 0.49 24.37 -34.83
C ARG A 62 1.89 25.01 -34.84
N ARG A 63 2.92 24.25 -35.22
CA ARG A 63 4.06 24.71 -36.05
C ARG A 63 5.11 23.61 -36.18
N ALA A 64 5.16 22.97 -37.36
CA ALA A 64 6.38 22.54 -38.07
C ALA A 64 6.01 21.65 -39.27
N LEU A 65 5.65 22.29 -40.40
CA LEU A 65 5.61 21.63 -41.71
C LEU A 65 6.15 22.59 -42.76
N ARG A 66 7.39 22.37 -43.22
CA ARG A 66 7.92 22.85 -44.51
C ARG A 66 9.04 21.91 -44.97
N GLY A 67 8.94 21.44 -46.21
CA GLY A 67 10.01 20.77 -46.95
C GLY A 67 9.86 19.26 -47.10
N GLY A 68 9.92 18.76 -48.34
CA GLY A 68 10.06 17.33 -48.66
C GLY A 68 8.84 16.67 -49.30
N ARG A 69 8.75 16.71 -50.64
CA ARG A 69 7.95 15.74 -51.40
C ARG A 69 8.71 14.41 -51.41
N GLY A 70 8.06 13.30 -51.06
CA GLY A 70 8.64 11.96 -51.07
C GLY A 70 7.55 10.89 -51.23
N LEU A 71 7.87 9.84 -51.99
CA LEU A 71 6.97 8.81 -52.55
C LEU A 71 5.88 8.23 -51.63
N LEU A 72 4.77 7.86 -52.28
CA LEU A 72 3.79 6.88 -51.79
C LEU A 72 4.45 5.54 -51.49
N ALA A 73 4.34 5.07 -50.24
CA ALA A 73 4.56 3.68 -49.84
C ALA A 73 3.40 3.25 -48.92
N GLY A 74 2.20 3.12 -49.50
CA GLY A 74 1.00 2.73 -48.77
C GLY A 74 0.88 1.21 -48.65
N LEU A 75 1.59 0.59 -47.70
CA LEU A 75 1.42 -0.81 -47.30
C LEU A 75 1.79 -1.00 -45.82
N GLY A 76 0.92 -1.67 -45.04
CA GLY A 76 1.36 -2.44 -43.85
C GLY A 76 1.11 -1.93 -42.43
N LEU A 77 0.68 -0.68 -42.18
CA LEU A 77 0.60 -0.17 -40.78
C LEU A 77 -0.63 -0.66 -39.97
N GLY A 78 -1.67 -1.17 -40.62
CA GLY A 78 -2.88 -1.68 -39.94
C GLY A 78 -2.69 -3.01 -39.19
N ALA A 79 -1.80 -3.88 -39.69
CA ALA A 79 -1.63 -5.23 -39.15
C ALA A 79 -0.81 -5.26 -37.84
N LEU A 80 0.20 -4.40 -37.69
CA LEU A 80 1.00 -4.36 -36.45
C LEU A 80 0.20 -3.81 -35.25
N LEU A 81 -0.69 -2.85 -35.47
CA LEU A 81 -1.54 -2.32 -34.40
C LEU A 81 -2.61 -3.34 -33.97
N ALA A 82 -3.26 -4.02 -34.93
CA ALA A 82 -4.20 -5.10 -34.63
C ALA A 82 -3.51 -6.29 -33.93
N GLY A 83 -2.31 -6.68 -34.38
CA GLY A 83 -1.53 -7.76 -33.77
C GLY A 83 -1.07 -7.43 -32.35
N ALA A 84 -0.62 -6.20 -32.08
CA ALA A 84 -0.25 -5.74 -30.75
C ALA A 84 -1.45 -5.70 -29.79
N SER A 85 -2.61 -5.21 -30.25
CA SER A 85 -3.85 -5.23 -29.46
C SER A 85 -4.35 -6.65 -29.20
N GLY A 86 -4.27 -7.56 -30.18
CA GLY A 86 -4.66 -8.96 -30.02
C GLY A 86 -3.75 -9.72 -29.05
N ALA A 87 -2.44 -9.51 -29.13
CA ALA A 87 -1.48 -10.11 -28.19
C ALA A 87 -1.65 -9.57 -26.76
N ALA A 88 -1.85 -8.24 -26.61
CA ALA A 88 -2.13 -7.66 -25.29
C ALA A 88 -3.45 -8.15 -24.69
N ALA A 89 -4.50 -8.31 -25.51
CA ALA A 89 -5.77 -8.88 -25.08
C ALA A 89 -5.64 -10.35 -24.65
N ALA A 90 -4.93 -11.18 -25.43
CA ALA A 90 -4.67 -12.58 -25.08
C ALA A 90 -3.90 -12.72 -23.77
N VAL A 91 -2.80 -11.97 -23.61
CA VAL A 91 -2.02 -11.94 -22.36
C VAL A 91 -2.88 -11.49 -21.17
N SER A 92 -3.81 -10.54 -21.36
CA SER A 92 -4.72 -10.12 -20.30
C SER A 92 -5.76 -11.20 -19.93
N ALA A 93 -6.24 -11.97 -20.92
CA ALA A 93 -7.18 -13.07 -20.70
C ALA A 93 -6.51 -14.26 -19.99
N ASP A 94 -5.29 -14.63 -20.39
CA ASP A 94 -4.50 -15.68 -19.73
C ASP A 94 -4.17 -15.30 -18.28
N SER A 95 -3.84 -14.03 -18.03
CA SER A 95 -3.65 -13.49 -16.68
C SER A 95 -4.93 -13.57 -15.84
N ALA A 96 -6.09 -13.24 -16.40
CA ALA A 96 -7.37 -13.32 -15.69
C ALA A 96 -7.73 -14.78 -15.33
N ALA A 97 -7.55 -15.71 -16.27
CA ALA A 97 -7.76 -17.14 -16.04
C ALA A 97 -6.75 -17.75 -15.04
N ALA A 98 -5.51 -17.24 -14.98
CA ALA A 98 -4.55 -17.61 -13.94
C ALA A 98 -4.98 -17.09 -12.55
N VAL A 99 -5.41 -15.83 -12.45
CA VAL A 99 -5.93 -15.23 -11.21
C VAL A 99 -7.17 -15.98 -10.72
N GLU A 100 -8.10 -16.36 -11.58
CA GLU A 100 -9.31 -17.06 -11.13
C GLU A 100 -9.03 -18.51 -10.68
N ARG A 101 -8.10 -19.22 -11.34
CA ARG A 101 -7.63 -20.53 -10.86
C ARG A 101 -6.96 -20.43 -9.48
N PHE A 102 -6.14 -19.40 -9.26
CA PHE A 102 -5.56 -19.10 -7.95
C PHE A 102 -6.67 -18.83 -6.92
N ARG A 103 -7.63 -17.95 -7.23
CA ARG A 103 -8.77 -17.63 -6.35
C ARG A 103 -9.56 -18.87 -5.97
N GLN A 104 -9.86 -19.75 -6.92
CA GLN A 104 -10.54 -21.02 -6.66
C GLN A 104 -9.77 -21.88 -5.66
N GLN A 105 -8.47 -22.10 -5.87
CA GLN A 105 -7.63 -22.87 -4.94
C GLN A 105 -7.60 -22.24 -3.54
N VAL A 106 -7.52 -20.91 -3.43
CA VAL A 106 -7.60 -20.22 -2.12
C VAL A 106 -8.97 -20.43 -1.46
N ARG A 107 -10.08 -20.39 -2.22
CA ARG A 107 -11.43 -20.66 -1.69
C ARG A 107 -11.55 -22.09 -1.16
N GLU A 108 -11.01 -23.08 -1.86
CA GLU A 108 -10.97 -24.47 -1.41
C GLU A 108 -10.15 -24.63 -0.12
N LEU A 109 -9.00 -23.96 0.00
CA LEU A 109 -8.18 -23.95 1.23
C LEU A 109 -8.81 -23.17 2.39
N LEU A 110 -9.67 -22.19 2.13
CA LEU A 110 -10.45 -21.51 3.16
C LEU A 110 -11.55 -22.40 3.75
N ALA A 111 -12.05 -23.40 3.03
CA ALA A 111 -13.26 -24.16 3.36
C ALA A 111 -13.20 -25.04 4.64
N PRO A 112 -12.04 -25.52 5.15
CA PRO A 112 -12.01 -26.32 6.38
C PRO A 112 -11.10 -25.78 7.52
N LYS A 113 -11.66 -25.77 8.74
CA LYS A 113 -11.00 -26.02 10.05
C LYS A 113 -9.72 -25.25 10.46
N ALA A 114 -9.30 -24.17 9.80
CA ALA A 114 -8.15 -23.37 10.24
C ALA A 114 -8.39 -22.62 11.57
N THR A 115 -7.31 -22.38 12.33
CA THR A 115 -7.31 -21.65 13.61
C THR A 115 -7.90 -20.23 13.49
N LYS A 116 -8.64 -19.77 14.53
CA LYS A 116 -9.26 -18.44 14.58
C LYS A 116 -8.27 -17.34 14.15
N GLY A 117 -8.51 -16.75 12.97
CA GLY A 117 -7.77 -15.59 12.46
C GLY A 117 -6.45 -15.85 11.73
N VAL A 118 -5.93 -17.09 11.66
CA VAL A 118 -4.64 -17.37 11.00
C VAL A 118 -4.79 -18.43 9.90
N PHE A 119 -4.19 -18.15 8.74
CA PHE A 119 -3.96 -19.11 7.66
C PHE A 119 -2.47 -19.48 7.65
N ALA A 120 -2.15 -20.77 7.63
CA ALA A 120 -0.77 -21.25 7.55
C ALA A 120 -0.38 -21.44 6.08
N GLY A 121 0.63 -20.69 5.63
CA GLY A 121 1.25 -20.85 4.31
C GLY A 121 2.44 -21.80 4.35
N ARG A 122 3.26 -21.71 3.31
CA ARG A 122 4.49 -22.50 3.12
C ARG A 122 5.65 -21.95 3.95
N ASP A 123 6.63 -22.80 4.24
CA ASP A 123 7.93 -22.41 4.82
C ASP A 123 7.84 -21.54 6.09
N GLY A 124 6.83 -21.81 6.92
CA GLY A 124 6.59 -21.08 8.17
C GLY A 124 5.96 -19.70 8.01
N TRP A 125 5.56 -19.31 6.80
CA TRP A 125 4.78 -18.09 6.55
C TRP A 125 3.36 -18.22 7.07
N LEU A 126 2.86 -17.14 7.68
CA LEU A 126 1.51 -17.03 8.20
C LEU A 126 0.81 -15.85 7.54
N PHE A 127 -0.48 -15.99 7.26
CA PHE A 127 -1.32 -14.94 6.71
C PHE A 127 -2.52 -14.67 7.61
N LEU A 128 -3.01 -13.44 7.62
CA LEU A 128 -4.23 -13.07 8.32
C LEU A 128 -5.43 -13.67 7.58
N ARG A 129 -6.27 -14.45 8.26
CA ARG A 129 -7.33 -15.21 7.57
C ARG A 129 -8.37 -14.30 6.88
N SER A 130 -8.65 -13.12 7.43
CA SER A 130 -9.54 -12.13 6.81
C SER A 130 -8.90 -11.52 5.55
N GLU A 131 -7.60 -11.25 5.55
CA GLU A 131 -6.86 -10.82 4.36
C GLU A 131 -6.91 -11.86 3.22
N ILE A 132 -6.86 -13.15 3.55
CA ILE A 132 -6.97 -14.26 2.56
C ILE A 132 -8.37 -14.34 1.91
N GLN A 133 -9.40 -13.69 2.47
CA GLN A 133 -10.67 -13.52 1.75
C GLN A 133 -10.43 -12.70 0.47
N GLY A 134 -9.66 -11.59 0.55
CA GLY A 134 -9.28 -10.81 -0.63
C GLY A 134 -8.48 -11.62 -1.66
N ALA A 135 -7.56 -12.48 -1.20
CA ALA A 135 -6.82 -13.40 -2.07
C ALA A 135 -7.72 -14.40 -2.83
N ALA A 136 -8.86 -14.76 -2.24
CA ALA A 136 -9.91 -15.60 -2.82
C ALA A 136 -10.93 -14.85 -3.71
N GLY A 137 -10.80 -13.53 -3.83
CA GLY A 137 -11.83 -12.68 -4.48
C GLY A 137 -13.10 -12.49 -3.62
N LEU A 138 -13.00 -12.69 -2.31
CA LEU A 138 -14.10 -12.62 -1.34
C LEU A 138 -13.95 -11.44 -0.38
N GLY A 139 -15.09 -10.95 0.15
CA GLY A 139 -15.12 -9.85 1.12
C GLY A 139 -15.11 -8.45 0.47
N PRO A 140 -15.28 -7.37 1.27
CA PRO A 140 -15.56 -5.99 0.83
C PRO A 140 -14.48 -5.25 -0.03
N TRP A 141 -14.15 -5.78 -1.20
CA TRP A 141 -14.06 -4.89 -2.36
C TRP A 141 -15.50 -4.63 -2.86
N PRO A 142 -15.89 -3.40 -3.30
CA PRO A 142 -17.21 -3.17 -3.90
C PRO A 142 -17.44 -4.06 -5.10
N VAL A 143 -18.11 -5.17 -4.84
CA VAL A 143 -18.81 -5.96 -5.84
C VAL A 143 -19.82 -5.05 -6.54
N PRO A 144 -19.78 -4.91 -7.88
CA PRO A 144 -21.01 -4.91 -8.64
C PRO A 144 -21.75 -6.15 -8.15
N ASN A 145 -22.85 -5.96 -7.42
CA ASN A 145 -23.60 -7.05 -6.82
C ASN A 145 -23.91 -8.08 -7.93
N GLU A 146 -23.56 -9.35 -7.79
CA GLU A 146 -23.88 -10.34 -8.85
C GLU A 146 -25.41 -10.42 -9.07
N SER A 147 -26.20 -10.17 -8.02
CA SER A 147 -27.66 -9.97 -8.10
C SER A 147 -28.10 -8.71 -8.86
N SER A 148 -27.19 -7.85 -9.32
CA SER A 148 -27.48 -6.69 -10.19
C SER A 148 -27.42 -7.01 -11.68
N GLY A 149 -26.86 -8.17 -12.06
CA GLY A 149 -26.80 -8.63 -13.46
C GLY A 149 -25.94 -7.78 -14.39
N LYS A 150 -25.06 -6.91 -13.86
CA LYS A 150 -24.17 -6.03 -14.65
C LYS A 150 -22.75 -6.64 -14.82
N PRO A 151 -22.07 -6.43 -15.97
CA PRO A 151 -20.70 -6.93 -16.20
C PRO A 151 -19.67 -6.39 -15.18
N PRO A 152 -18.59 -7.14 -14.88
CA PRO A 152 -17.52 -6.70 -13.96
C PRO A 152 -16.81 -5.40 -14.39
N ASP A 153 -16.83 -5.13 -15.69
CA ASP A 153 -16.30 -3.96 -16.39
C ASP A 153 -17.26 -2.74 -16.42
N THR A 154 -18.42 -2.85 -15.76
CA THR A 154 -19.24 -1.68 -15.42
C THR A 154 -18.49 -0.82 -14.40
N PRO A 155 -18.38 0.50 -14.60
CA PRO A 155 -17.86 1.39 -13.56
C PRO A 155 -18.62 1.17 -12.25
N LEU A 156 -17.90 1.12 -11.13
CA LEU A 156 -18.48 1.11 -9.78
C LEU A 156 -19.64 2.10 -9.73
N ASP A 157 -20.88 1.60 -9.58
CA ASP A 157 -22.09 2.43 -9.72
C ASP A 157 -21.91 3.69 -8.86
N ALA A 158 -22.02 4.86 -9.49
CA ALA A 158 -21.49 6.11 -8.95
C ALA A 158 -22.06 6.46 -7.56
N GLU A 159 -23.21 5.88 -7.23
CA GLU A 159 -23.75 5.79 -5.88
C GLU A 159 -23.23 4.54 -5.11
N ARG A 160 -22.08 4.75 -4.47
CA ARG A 160 -21.71 4.23 -3.13
C ARG A 160 -20.98 2.88 -3.06
N THR A 161 -19.65 2.96 -3.18
CA THR A 161 -18.76 2.27 -2.23
C THR A 161 -18.57 3.15 -1.01
N ASP A 162 -18.88 2.66 0.20
CA ASP A 162 -18.68 3.45 1.42
C ASP A 162 -17.23 3.93 1.59
N ALA A 163 -16.24 3.11 1.20
CA ALA A 163 -14.83 3.51 1.20
C ALA A 163 -14.55 4.72 0.29
N LEU A 164 -15.03 4.73 -0.96
CA LEU A 164 -14.86 5.87 -1.88
C LEU A 164 -15.55 7.14 -1.34
N LEU A 165 -16.72 6.99 -0.71
CA LEU A 165 -17.44 8.13 -0.12
C LEU A 165 -16.75 8.67 1.13
N ALA A 166 -16.27 7.80 2.01
CA ALA A 166 -15.59 8.19 3.24
C ALA A 166 -14.26 8.88 2.97
N VAL A 167 -13.46 8.36 2.04
CA VAL A 167 -12.22 9.00 1.60
C VAL A 167 -12.52 10.30 0.85
N GLY A 168 -13.52 10.31 -0.04
CA GLY A 168 -13.93 11.49 -0.80
C GLY A 168 -14.46 12.63 0.06
N ASP A 169 -15.28 12.33 1.07
CA ASP A 169 -15.75 13.31 2.05
C ASP A 169 -14.60 13.87 2.89
N PHE A 170 -13.75 13.00 3.43
CA PHE A 170 -12.56 13.39 4.20
C PHE A 170 -11.60 14.28 3.38
N ALA A 171 -11.31 13.90 2.14
CA ALA A 171 -10.53 14.72 1.21
C ALA A 171 -11.22 16.07 0.92
N GLY A 172 -12.55 16.07 0.76
CA GLY A 172 -13.34 17.29 0.59
C GLY A 172 -13.27 18.22 1.80
N GLN A 173 -13.31 17.67 3.02
CA GLN A 173 -13.16 18.41 4.28
C GLN A 173 -11.76 19.04 4.43
N LEU A 174 -10.69 18.32 4.05
CA LEU A 174 -9.32 18.84 4.06
C LEU A 174 -9.12 19.91 2.98
N ARG A 175 -9.60 19.68 1.75
CA ARG A 175 -9.52 20.63 0.64
C ARG A 175 -10.22 21.96 0.95
N ARG A 176 -11.35 21.94 1.66
CA ARG A 176 -12.03 23.18 2.15
C ARG A 176 -11.18 24.02 3.12
N ARG A 177 -10.14 23.43 3.73
CA ARG A 177 -9.17 24.08 4.61
C ARG A 177 -7.84 24.39 3.91
N GLY A 178 -7.75 24.18 2.59
CA GLY A 178 -6.50 24.33 1.82
C GLY A 178 -5.46 23.24 2.11
N LEU A 179 -5.87 22.12 2.71
CA LEU A 179 -4.97 21.02 3.05
C LEU A 179 -5.03 19.90 1.99
N PRO A 180 -3.93 19.61 1.27
CA PRO A 180 -3.85 18.44 0.40
C PRO A 180 -3.82 17.14 1.22
N LEU A 181 -4.38 16.08 0.62
CA LEU A 181 -4.36 14.72 1.13
C LEU A 181 -3.62 13.81 0.14
N LEU A 182 -2.60 13.11 0.62
CA LEU A 182 -1.97 11.98 -0.07
C LEU A 182 -2.46 10.67 0.57
N VAL A 183 -3.19 9.85 -0.18
CA VAL A 183 -3.59 8.50 0.24
C VAL A 183 -2.52 7.50 -0.18
N VAL A 184 -1.88 6.84 0.78
CA VAL A 184 -0.84 5.85 0.52
C VAL A 184 -1.40 4.46 0.78
N ARG A 185 -1.34 3.59 -0.21
CA ARG A 185 -1.84 2.22 -0.14
C ARG A 185 -0.67 1.26 0.03
N ILE A 186 -0.64 0.55 1.15
CA ILE A 186 0.23 -0.62 1.35
C ILE A 186 -0.47 -1.82 0.67
N PRO A 187 0.21 -2.65 -0.13
CA PRO A 187 -0.41 -3.88 -0.62
C PRO A 187 -0.78 -4.86 0.52
N PRO A 188 -1.74 -5.77 0.30
CA PRO A 188 -1.84 -6.99 1.10
C PRO A 188 -0.57 -7.84 0.96
N LYS A 189 -0.30 -8.66 1.96
CA LYS A 189 0.78 -9.66 1.95
C LYS A 189 0.55 -10.69 0.86
N PHE A 190 -0.70 -11.08 0.58
CA PHE A 190 -1.00 -12.03 -0.51
C PHE A 190 -0.63 -11.51 -1.91
N GLU A 191 -0.72 -10.19 -2.17
CA GLU A 191 -0.35 -9.60 -3.47
C GLU A 191 1.15 -9.67 -3.72
N ILE A 192 1.95 -9.64 -2.65
CA ILE A 192 3.41 -9.65 -2.72
C ILE A 192 3.98 -11.05 -2.56
N TYR A 193 3.28 -11.97 -1.88
CA TYR A 193 3.77 -13.32 -1.49
C TYR A 193 2.77 -14.46 -1.78
N ALA A 194 2.13 -14.41 -2.96
CA ALA A 194 1.18 -15.43 -3.44
C ALA A 194 1.77 -16.86 -3.47
N ASP A 195 3.06 -17.00 -3.79
CA ASP A 195 3.82 -18.26 -3.82
C ASP A 195 3.99 -18.91 -2.44
N TYR A 196 4.00 -18.11 -1.36
CA TYR A 196 3.98 -18.63 0.01
C TYR A 196 2.57 -19.01 0.47
N LEU A 197 1.53 -18.63 -0.27
CA LEU A 197 0.16 -19.11 -0.07
C LEU A 197 -0.10 -20.40 -0.86
N LEU A 198 0.33 -20.46 -2.13
CA LEU A 198 0.13 -21.56 -3.06
C LEU A 198 1.42 -21.82 -3.87
N ALA A 199 1.87 -23.07 -3.92
CA ALA A 199 3.20 -23.43 -4.44
C ALA A 199 3.45 -23.00 -5.89
N ASP A 200 2.43 -23.16 -6.74
CA ASP A 200 2.50 -22.97 -8.19
C ASP A 200 2.05 -21.55 -8.61
N ALA A 201 1.84 -20.66 -7.64
CA ALA A 201 1.42 -19.28 -7.88
C ALA A 201 2.65 -18.43 -8.27
N ASP A 202 2.69 -17.92 -9.50
CA ASP A 202 3.68 -16.92 -9.90
C ASP A 202 3.22 -15.50 -9.48
N PRO A 203 3.85 -14.86 -8.47
CA PRO A 203 3.49 -13.53 -7.98
C PRO A 203 3.86 -12.40 -8.97
N VAL A 204 4.55 -12.70 -10.07
CA VAL A 204 4.83 -11.76 -11.17
C VAL A 204 3.74 -11.83 -12.24
N ALA A 205 3.20 -13.02 -12.52
CA ALA A 205 2.12 -13.22 -13.49
C ALA A 205 0.71 -12.98 -12.93
N LEU A 206 0.51 -13.11 -11.61
CA LEU A 206 -0.80 -12.93 -10.97
C LEU A 206 -1.05 -11.47 -10.56
N ASP A 207 -1.97 -10.79 -11.26
CA ASP A 207 -2.43 -9.44 -10.91
C ASP A 207 -3.45 -9.44 -9.76
N LEU A 208 -3.03 -9.90 -8.57
CA LEU A 208 -3.90 -9.98 -7.38
C LEU A 208 -4.28 -8.61 -6.77
N GLY A 209 -3.71 -7.52 -7.29
CA GLY A 209 -3.98 -6.15 -6.85
C GLY A 209 -4.87 -5.36 -7.81
N HIS A 210 -5.48 -6.00 -8.80
CA HIS A 210 -6.24 -5.33 -9.87
C HIS A 210 -7.36 -4.44 -9.31
N GLU A 211 -8.24 -5.02 -8.51
CA GLU A 211 -9.40 -4.37 -7.89
C GLU A 211 -9.01 -3.11 -7.10
N GLN A 212 -7.92 -3.20 -6.33
CA GLN A 212 -7.46 -2.11 -5.49
C GLN A 212 -6.85 -0.97 -6.31
N ARG A 213 -6.34 -1.24 -7.51
CA ARG A 213 -5.93 -0.17 -8.43
C ARG A 213 -7.11 0.49 -9.13
N LEU A 214 -8.22 -0.21 -9.36
CA LEU A 214 -9.47 0.42 -9.78
C LEU A 214 -9.99 1.40 -8.72
N TRP A 215 -9.85 1.08 -7.42
CA TRP A 215 -10.12 2.02 -6.33
C TRP A 215 -9.33 3.32 -6.45
N LEU A 216 -8.01 3.18 -6.59
CA LEU A 216 -7.07 4.27 -6.56
C LEU A 216 -7.27 5.16 -7.79
N ALA A 217 -7.53 4.58 -8.96
CA ALA A 217 -7.90 5.31 -10.17
C ALA A 217 -9.20 6.13 -10.00
N GLU A 218 -10.20 5.63 -9.26
CA GLU A 218 -11.43 6.39 -8.99
C GLU A 218 -11.24 7.47 -7.91
N LEU A 219 -10.30 7.30 -6.97
CA LEU A 219 -9.85 8.39 -6.09
C LEU A 219 -9.12 9.49 -6.90
N GLU A 220 -8.23 9.12 -7.81
CA GLU A 220 -7.51 10.05 -8.70
C GLU A 220 -8.48 10.82 -9.61
N ARG A 221 -9.50 10.14 -10.18
CA ARG A 221 -10.59 10.77 -10.94
C ARG A 221 -11.39 11.80 -10.14
N ARG A 222 -11.43 11.67 -8.81
CA ARG A 222 -12.04 12.64 -7.88
C ARG A 222 -11.08 13.76 -7.44
N GLY A 223 -9.85 13.77 -7.97
CA GLY A 223 -8.83 14.76 -7.65
C GLY A 223 -8.15 14.52 -6.30
N ILE A 224 -8.13 13.28 -5.82
CA ILE A 224 -7.45 12.86 -4.59
C ILE A 224 -6.11 12.26 -4.98
N GLU A 225 -5.02 12.72 -4.36
CA GLU A 225 -3.70 12.23 -4.71
C GLU A 225 -3.44 10.85 -4.07
N VAL A 226 -2.92 9.89 -4.84
CA VAL A 226 -2.65 8.53 -4.36
C VAL A 226 -1.21 8.07 -4.61
N LEU A 227 -0.74 7.15 -3.77
CA LEU A 227 0.52 6.43 -3.93
C LEU A 227 0.27 4.93 -3.68
N ASP A 228 0.28 4.13 -4.75
CA ASP A 228 0.26 2.67 -4.66
C ASP A 228 1.67 2.12 -4.44
N LEU A 229 1.91 1.44 -3.32
CA LEU A 229 3.19 0.77 -3.05
C LEU A 229 3.29 -0.62 -3.70
N GLY A 230 2.20 -1.18 -4.26
CA GLY A 230 2.16 -2.50 -4.90
C GLY A 230 3.21 -2.68 -6.00
N PRO A 231 3.27 -1.79 -7.02
CA PRO A 231 4.30 -1.84 -8.07
C PRO A 231 5.73 -1.72 -7.52
N THR A 232 5.95 -0.84 -6.54
CA THR A 232 7.26 -0.67 -5.88
C THR A 232 7.65 -1.93 -5.13
N PHE A 233 6.76 -2.54 -4.37
CA PHE A 233 7.03 -3.76 -3.61
C PHE A 233 7.27 -4.96 -4.55
N ARG A 234 6.52 -5.10 -5.65
CA ARG A 234 6.84 -6.08 -6.71
C ARG A 234 8.22 -5.85 -7.32
N ALA A 235 8.65 -4.60 -7.51
CA ALA A 235 9.98 -4.29 -8.03
C ALA A 235 11.10 -4.57 -7.03
N GLU A 236 10.92 -4.19 -5.75
CA GLU A 236 11.85 -4.48 -4.66
C GLU A 236 12.02 -5.99 -4.45
N ARG A 237 10.92 -6.77 -4.50
CA ARG A 237 10.95 -8.23 -4.37
C ARG A 237 11.88 -8.91 -5.39
N ARG A 238 12.02 -8.33 -6.59
CA ARG A 238 12.92 -8.84 -7.65
C ARG A 238 14.37 -8.36 -7.52
N ARG A 239 14.64 -7.38 -6.65
CA ARG A 239 15.93 -6.66 -6.57
C ARG A 239 16.65 -6.83 -5.25
N SER A 240 15.92 -7.14 -4.17
CA SER A 240 16.44 -7.28 -2.81
C SER A 240 16.09 -8.65 -2.24
N PRO A 241 17.02 -9.33 -1.52
CA PRO A 241 16.71 -10.53 -0.76
C PRO A 241 15.97 -10.21 0.57
N GLU A 242 15.87 -8.94 0.95
CA GLU A 242 15.19 -8.53 2.18
C GLU A 242 13.68 -8.78 2.06
N PRO A 243 13.05 -9.49 3.00
CA PRO A 243 11.62 -9.75 2.93
C PRO A 243 10.83 -8.45 3.11
N LEU A 244 9.73 -8.29 2.37
CA LEU A 244 8.86 -7.11 2.41
C LEU A 244 7.77 -7.20 3.48
N TYR A 245 7.55 -8.39 4.06
CA TYR A 245 6.66 -8.63 5.19
C TYR A 245 7.38 -9.52 6.20
N ALA A 246 7.12 -9.34 7.49
CA ALA A 246 7.58 -10.30 8.47
C ALA A 246 6.79 -11.61 8.29
N ALA A 247 7.47 -12.74 8.09
CA ALA A 247 6.86 -13.98 7.60
C ALA A 247 5.70 -14.46 8.49
N GLN A 248 5.81 -14.25 9.80
CA GLN A 248 4.89 -14.72 10.83
C GLN A 248 4.03 -13.60 11.45
N ASP A 249 3.99 -12.44 10.80
CA ASP A 249 3.25 -11.25 11.23
C ASP A 249 2.28 -10.77 10.14
N THR A 250 1.30 -9.96 10.51
CA THR A 250 0.40 -9.28 9.56
C THR A 250 0.97 -8.00 8.95
N HIS A 251 2.06 -7.46 9.49
CA HIS A 251 2.67 -6.21 9.03
C HIS A 251 3.76 -6.44 7.97
N TRP A 252 4.03 -5.38 7.21
CA TRP A 252 5.21 -5.26 6.37
C TRP A 252 6.51 -5.35 7.20
N SER A 253 7.67 -5.49 6.56
CA SER A 253 8.96 -5.49 7.24
C SER A 253 9.51 -4.07 7.49
N PRO A 254 10.57 -3.91 8.30
CA PRO A 254 11.27 -2.63 8.43
C PRO A 254 11.90 -2.16 7.11
N TRP A 255 12.33 -3.10 6.25
CA TRP A 255 12.78 -2.77 4.89
C TRP A 255 11.67 -2.11 4.08
N SER A 256 10.45 -2.68 4.09
CA SER A 256 9.28 -2.08 3.45
C SER A 256 8.90 -0.72 4.03
N ALA A 257 9.00 -0.53 5.35
CA ALA A 257 8.78 0.77 5.98
C ALA A 257 9.79 1.83 5.48
N GLN A 258 11.06 1.44 5.30
CA GLN A 258 12.09 2.28 4.69
C GLN A 258 11.80 2.57 3.21
N VAL A 259 11.41 1.57 2.41
CA VAL A 259 11.00 1.74 1.00
C VAL A 259 9.84 2.73 0.91
N ALA A 260 8.76 2.50 1.66
CA ALA A 260 7.58 3.34 1.69
C ALA A 260 7.90 4.79 2.08
N ALA A 261 8.76 5.01 3.08
CA ALA A 261 9.21 6.34 3.46
C ALA A 261 9.93 7.07 2.33
N ARG A 262 10.75 6.39 1.50
CA ARG A 262 11.42 7.00 0.34
C ARG A 262 10.41 7.42 -0.73
N GLU A 263 9.43 6.58 -1.04
CA GLU A 263 8.38 6.89 -2.02
C GLU A 263 7.48 8.05 -1.56
N ILE A 264 7.05 8.03 -0.29
CA ILE A 264 6.28 9.11 0.31
C ILE A 264 7.08 10.41 0.32
N ALA A 265 8.33 10.40 0.79
CA ALA A 265 9.18 11.59 0.79
C ALA A 265 9.40 12.15 -0.62
N THR A 266 9.64 11.28 -1.60
CA THR A 266 9.76 11.67 -3.02
C THR A 266 8.49 12.35 -3.51
N ARG A 267 7.32 11.81 -3.18
CA ARG A 267 6.05 12.43 -3.56
C ARG A 267 5.80 13.77 -2.86
N LEU A 268 6.05 13.84 -1.56
CA LEU A 268 5.94 15.07 -0.76
C LEU A 268 6.85 16.19 -1.30
N VAL A 269 8.08 15.87 -1.69
CA VAL A 269 9.00 16.84 -2.31
C VAL A 269 8.49 17.30 -3.68
N HIS A 270 7.96 16.40 -4.51
CA HIS A 270 7.36 16.78 -5.80
C HIS A 270 6.10 17.64 -5.67
N SER A 271 5.28 17.45 -4.63
CA SER A 271 4.10 18.29 -4.35
C SER A 271 4.42 19.58 -3.58
N GLY A 272 5.71 19.87 -3.33
CA GLY A 272 6.14 21.12 -2.68
C GLY A 272 5.93 21.15 -1.16
N ALA A 273 5.77 20.00 -0.51
CA ALA A 273 5.71 19.92 0.95
C ALA A 273 7.02 20.45 1.58
N PRO A 274 6.95 21.15 2.72
CA PRO A 274 8.14 21.69 3.37
C PRO A 274 9.13 20.59 3.75
N ARG A 275 10.42 20.89 3.64
CA ARG A 275 11.51 20.07 4.19
C ARG A 275 12.12 20.77 5.40
N GLY A 276 12.66 19.98 6.32
CA GLY A 276 13.42 20.53 7.44
C GLY A 276 14.89 20.77 7.10
N PRO A 277 15.67 21.29 8.06
CA PRO A 277 17.11 21.54 7.91
C PRO A 277 17.95 20.25 7.82
N GLY A 278 17.35 19.08 8.04
CA GLY A 278 18.02 17.79 8.15
C GLY A 278 18.01 17.29 9.59
N LEU A 279 17.80 15.98 9.77
CA LEU A 279 18.00 15.32 11.06
C LEU A 279 19.37 14.65 11.08
N ALA A 280 20.07 14.76 12.21
CA ALA A 280 21.35 14.09 12.43
C ALA A 280 21.14 12.59 12.71
N LEU A 281 20.62 11.85 11.72
CA LEU A 281 20.32 10.41 11.81
C LEU A 281 21.19 9.60 10.83
N THR A 282 21.48 8.37 11.21
CA THR A 282 22.12 7.33 10.40
C THR A 282 21.33 6.04 10.53
N VAL A 283 21.44 5.13 9.56
CA VAL A 283 20.81 3.81 9.62
C VAL A 283 21.78 2.83 10.27
N GLU A 284 21.35 2.18 11.35
CA GLU A 284 22.00 1.01 11.92
C GLU A 284 21.23 -0.24 11.46
N ARG A 285 21.90 -1.18 10.78
CA ARG A 285 21.34 -2.49 10.48
C ARG A 285 21.60 -3.45 11.64
N SER A 286 20.54 -4.08 12.14
CA SER A 286 20.63 -5.19 13.09
C SER A 286 19.71 -6.34 12.65
N THR A 287 19.74 -7.46 13.35
CA THR A 287 18.87 -8.62 13.06
C THR A 287 18.47 -9.27 14.37
N ARG A 288 17.21 -9.73 14.44
CA ARG A 288 16.66 -10.48 15.58
C ARG A 288 15.79 -11.62 15.06
N ASP A 289 15.57 -12.64 15.86
CA ASP A 289 14.46 -13.56 15.61
C ASP A 289 13.13 -12.86 15.92
N ASP A 290 12.17 -13.01 15.02
CA ASP A 290 10.88 -12.33 15.05
C ASP A 290 9.75 -13.36 14.99
N CYS A 291 8.92 -13.37 16.03
CA CYS A 291 7.73 -14.20 16.17
C CYS A 291 6.51 -13.25 16.14
N GLY A 292 5.93 -13.04 14.95
CA GLY A 292 4.91 -12.01 14.74
C GLY A 292 3.56 -12.25 15.41
N ASP A 293 2.64 -11.30 15.23
CA ASP A 293 1.31 -11.31 15.84
C ASP A 293 0.44 -12.51 15.41
N LEU A 294 0.67 -13.08 14.21
CA LEU A 294 0.02 -14.32 13.76
C LEU A 294 0.59 -15.55 14.47
N TRP A 295 1.89 -15.58 14.75
CA TRP A 295 2.52 -16.64 15.53
C TRP A 295 1.90 -16.73 16.93
N GLY A 296 1.68 -15.58 17.58
CA GLY A 296 1.04 -15.50 18.90
C GLY A 296 -0.38 -16.07 18.93
N LYS A 297 -1.11 -16.02 17.81
CA LYS A 297 -2.48 -16.55 17.65
C LYS A 297 -2.53 -18.06 17.41
N LEU A 298 -1.42 -18.71 17.07
CA LEU A 298 -1.37 -20.17 16.86
C LEU A 298 -1.42 -20.95 18.19
N LYS A 299 -2.02 -22.15 18.15
CA LYS A 299 -1.83 -23.18 19.19
C LYS A 299 -0.48 -23.87 18.99
N ALA A 300 0.05 -24.52 20.02
CA ALA A 300 1.25 -25.36 19.89
C ALA A 300 0.93 -26.66 19.11
N PRO A 301 1.90 -27.23 18.36
CA PRO A 301 3.23 -26.70 18.09
C PRO A 301 3.19 -25.50 17.12
N ARG A 302 4.14 -24.57 17.28
CA ARG A 302 4.30 -23.38 16.42
C ARG A 302 5.58 -23.52 15.58
N PRO A 303 5.66 -22.89 14.39
CA PRO A 303 6.92 -22.83 13.63
C PRO A 303 8.01 -22.09 14.43
N PRO A 304 9.31 -22.32 14.15
CA PRO A 304 10.38 -21.50 14.72
C PRO A 304 10.24 -20.05 14.25
N CYS A 305 10.64 -19.10 15.10
CA CYS A 305 10.69 -17.69 14.72
C CYS A 305 11.76 -17.46 13.64
N VAL A 306 11.59 -16.42 12.82
CA VAL A 306 12.48 -16.18 11.67
C VAL A 306 13.33 -14.92 11.87
N PRO A 307 14.58 -14.88 11.38
CA PRO A 307 15.39 -13.67 11.42
C PRO A 307 14.75 -12.52 10.61
N LEU A 308 14.61 -11.36 11.24
CA LEU A 308 14.13 -10.11 10.64
C LEU A 308 15.20 -9.03 10.79
N ALA A 309 15.57 -8.40 9.68
CA ALA A 309 16.50 -7.27 9.68
C ALA A 309 15.76 -5.98 10.09
N LEU A 310 16.35 -5.25 11.04
CA LEU A 310 15.89 -3.92 11.46
C LEU A 310 16.83 -2.85 10.86
N TYR A 311 16.26 -1.72 10.45
CA TYR A 311 16.96 -0.58 9.84
C TYR A 311 16.82 0.67 10.72
N SER A 312 17.29 0.59 11.96
CA SER A 312 17.07 1.59 13.00
C SER A 312 17.67 2.96 12.65
N GLN A 313 16.86 4.02 12.69
CA GLN A 313 17.33 5.40 12.71
C GLN A 313 18.00 5.69 14.05
N ARG A 314 19.33 5.83 14.03
CA ARG A 314 20.14 6.21 15.18
C ARG A 314 20.66 7.64 15.03
N PRO A 315 20.70 8.43 16.10
CA PRO A 315 21.43 9.69 16.12
C PRO A 315 22.90 9.51 15.67
N LYS A 316 23.39 10.41 14.82
CA LYS A 316 24.82 10.49 14.48
C LYS A 316 25.58 10.96 15.71
N VAL A 317 26.38 10.09 16.30
CA VAL A 317 27.21 10.44 17.46
C VAL A 317 28.43 11.22 16.99
N PHE A 318 28.41 12.53 17.21
CA PHE A 318 29.60 13.38 17.19
C PHE A 318 29.71 14.04 18.57
N GLY A 319 30.75 13.69 19.34
CA GLY A 319 31.16 14.35 20.59
C GLY A 319 30.03 14.82 21.52
N ALA A 320 29.62 13.95 22.46
CA ALA A 320 28.46 14.06 23.35
C ALA A 320 27.17 13.39 22.83
N SER A 321 26.21 13.19 23.73
CA SER A 321 25.19 12.14 23.65
C SER A 321 24.22 12.33 22.48
N GLY A 322 24.06 11.29 21.66
CA GLY A 322 23.04 11.25 20.60
C GLY A 322 21.58 11.26 21.10
N ALA A 323 21.33 11.14 22.40
CA ALA A 323 20.00 11.25 22.97
C ALA A 323 19.43 12.67 22.70
N GLY A 324 18.36 12.76 21.90
CA GLY A 324 17.66 14.03 21.64
C GLY A 324 17.08 14.24 20.23
N VAL A 325 17.50 13.48 19.21
CA VAL A 325 16.92 13.63 17.87
C VAL A 325 15.54 12.97 17.80
N GLU A 326 14.48 13.76 17.92
CA GLU A 326 13.08 13.34 17.76
C GLU A 326 12.74 13.08 16.28
N THR A 327 11.96 12.02 16.01
CA THR A 327 11.38 11.72 14.69
C THR A 327 9.89 12.04 14.62
N VAL A 328 9.24 12.31 15.77
CA VAL A 328 7.82 12.66 15.87
C VAL A 328 7.66 13.99 16.59
N ALA A 329 6.88 14.92 16.04
CA ALA A 329 6.51 16.16 16.74
C ALA A 329 5.12 16.68 16.31
N ARG A 330 4.24 16.96 17.28
CA ARG A 330 2.88 17.50 17.02
C ARG A 330 2.87 18.85 16.30
N THR A 331 3.96 19.60 16.34
CA THR A 331 4.14 20.88 15.64
C THR A 331 4.52 20.73 14.17
N SER A 332 4.85 19.52 13.69
CA SER A 332 5.27 19.30 12.30
C SER A 332 4.17 19.72 11.29
N PRO A 333 4.53 20.36 10.16
CA PRO A 333 3.59 20.69 9.10
C PRO A 333 3.06 19.45 8.33
N ILE A 334 3.68 18.29 8.50
CA ILE A 334 3.30 17.03 7.85
C ILE A 334 2.60 16.15 8.88
N LEU A 335 1.31 15.85 8.66
CA LEU A 335 0.53 14.92 9.49
C LEU A 335 0.45 13.55 8.80
N LEU A 336 1.00 12.52 9.45
CA LEU A 336 0.91 11.12 9.07
C LEU A 336 -0.20 10.43 9.85
N LEU A 337 -1.30 10.11 9.16
CA LEU A 337 -2.36 9.23 9.65
C LEU A 337 -2.06 7.79 9.28
N GLY A 338 -2.27 6.85 10.20
CA GLY A 338 -2.06 5.44 9.93
C GLY A 338 -2.69 4.46 10.91
N ASP A 339 -2.34 3.18 10.74
CA ASP A 339 -2.70 2.06 11.60
C ASP A 339 -1.45 1.47 12.29
N SER A 340 -1.55 0.25 12.83
CA SER A 340 -0.44 -0.45 13.47
C SER A 340 0.80 -0.62 12.57
N SER A 341 0.65 -0.69 11.25
CA SER A 341 1.76 -0.75 10.28
C SER A 341 2.65 0.49 10.33
N SER A 342 2.09 1.64 10.73
CA SER A 342 2.85 2.90 10.85
C SER A 342 3.68 3.01 12.14
N VAL A 343 3.38 2.18 13.16
CA VAL A 343 4.01 2.23 14.49
C VAL A 343 4.75 0.96 14.92
N VAL A 344 4.49 -0.20 14.29
CA VAL A 344 5.00 -1.52 14.70
C VAL A 344 6.52 -1.60 14.94
N TYR A 345 7.32 -0.76 14.26
CA TYR A 345 8.78 -0.67 14.45
C TYR A 345 9.28 0.70 14.95
N HIS A 346 8.38 1.60 15.35
CA HIS A 346 8.74 2.94 15.82
C HIS A 346 9.34 2.88 17.24
N ASP A 347 8.52 2.62 18.25
CA ASP A 347 8.82 2.92 19.66
C ASP A 347 10.16 2.30 20.14
N ALA A 348 10.30 0.98 20.06
CA ALA A 348 11.45 0.25 20.60
C ALA A 348 12.63 0.15 19.61
N HIS A 349 12.43 0.41 18.32
CA HIS A 349 13.39 0.07 17.27
C HIS A 349 13.82 1.24 16.39
N ARG A 350 13.07 2.35 16.39
CA ARG A 350 13.26 3.51 15.51
C ARG A 350 13.42 3.13 14.02
N ALA A 351 12.80 2.03 13.61
CA ALA A 351 12.81 1.47 12.27
C ALA A 351 11.40 1.51 11.65
N GLY A 352 10.51 2.34 12.21
CA GLY A 352 9.16 2.53 11.73
C GLY A 352 9.09 3.46 10.53
N LEU A 353 7.93 3.46 9.86
CA LEU A 353 7.67 4.34 8.71
C LEU A 353 7.98 5.81 9.05
N VAL A 354 7.53 6.25 10.23
CA VAL A 354 7.68 7.63 10.68
C VAL A 354 9.15 8.03 10.88
N ASP A 355 10.00 7.11 11.35
CA ASP A 355 11.43 7.38 11.58
C ASP A 355 12.16 7.58 10.25
N HIS A 356 11.92 6.67 9.30
CA HIS A 356 12.48 6.77 7.96
C HIS A 356 11.95 7.99 7.21
N LEU A 357 10.67 8.33 7.36
CA LEU A 357 10.07 9.50 6.72
C LEU A 357 10.60 10.82 7.30
N ALA A 358 10.75 10.89 8.62
CA ALA A 358 11.35 12.05 9.29
C ALA A 358 12.81 12.28 8.84
N SER A 359 13.58 11.19 8.76
CA SER A 359 14.95 11.20 8.24
C SER A 359 15.00 11.69 6.78
N ALA A 360 14.12 11.19 5.91
CA ALA A 360 14.03 11.59 4.51
C ALA A 360 13.55 13.04 4.30
N MET A 361 12.59 13.51 5.10
CA MET A 361 12.07 14.89 5.04
C MET A 361 12.96 15.91 5.77
N GLY A 362 13.91 15.46 6.58
CA GLY A 362 14.82 16.30 7.35
C GLY A 362 14.18 17.04 8.54
N GLN A 363 13.00 16.60 8.98
CA GLN A 363 12.26 17.14 10.12
C GLN A 363 11.40 16.04 10.78
N PRO A 364 11.01 16.19 12.06
CA PRO A 364 10.04 15.29 12.67
C PRO A 364 8.69 15.34 11.93
N ILE A 365 7.92 14.26 12.02
CA ILE A 365 6.58 14.12 11.42
C ILE A 365 5.53 14.14 12.54
N ASP A 366 4.36 14.74 12.33
CA ASP A 366 3.27 14.61 13.28
C ASP A 366 2.58 13.27 13.04
N LEU A 367 2.59 12.38 14.03
CA LEU A 367 2.05 11.03 13.90
C LEU A 367 0.71 10.90 14.63
N LEU A 368 -0.29 10.36 13.93
CA LEU A 368 -1.54 9.90 14.52
C LEU A 368 -1.90 8.53 13.96
N ALA A 369 -1.49 7.48 14.67
CA ALA A 369 -1.80 6.10 14.34
C ALA A 369 -2.75 5.47 15.36
N VAL A 370 -3.69 4.65 14.89
CA VAL A 370 -4.61 3.89 15.76
C VAL A 370 -4.48 2.41 15.46
N THR A 371 -3.83 1.69 16.37
CA THR A 371 -3.71 0.23 16.32
C THR A 371 -5.09 -0.42 16.42
N ALA A 372 -5.39 -1.38 15.54
CA ALA A 372 -6.70 -2.05 15.47
C ALA A 372 -7.92 -1.12 15.25
N GLY A 373 -7.71 0.11 14.75
CA GLY A 373 -8.79 1.08 14.48
C GLY A 373 -9.59 0.84 13.19
N GLY A 374 -9.25 -0.19 12.40
CA GLY A 374 -9.90 -0.46 11.11
C GLY A 374 -9.81 0.73 10.13
N ALA A 375 -10.82 0.86 9.27
CA ALA A 375 -10.92 1.94 8.28
C ALA A 375 -11.25 3.35 8.85
N ASN A 376 -11.74 3.41 10.08
CA ASN A 376 -12.34 4.62 10.67
C ASN A 376 -11.47 5.26 11.78
N GLY A 377 -10.81 4.44 12.60
CA GLY A 377 -10.25 4.85 13.90
C GLY A 377 -9.25 6.01 13.86
N THR A 378 -8.39 6.12 12.84
CA THR A 378 -7.43 7.24 12.74
C THR A 378 -8.10 8.57 12.36
N ARG A 379 -9.14 8.54 11.52
CA ARG A 379 -9.93 9.74 11.17
C ARG A 379 -10.83 10.17 12.33
N GLU A 380 -11.38 9.22 13.05
CA GLU A 380 -12.06 9.43 14.33
C GLU A 380 -11.15 10.06 15.38
N ALA A 381 -9.93 9.53 15.55
CA ALA A 381 -8.95 10.08 16.46
C ALA A 381 -8.56 11.50 16.05
N LEU A 382 -8.43 11.79 14.75
CA LEU A 382 -8.22 13.14 14.23
C LEU A 382 -9.40 14.08 14.54
N ALA A 383 -10.64 13.62 14.37
CA ALA A 383 -11.83 14.41 14.70
C ALA A 383 -11.89 14.78 16.20
N ARG A 384 -11.46 13.85 17.07
CA ARG A 384 -11.32 14.07 18.53
C ARG A 384 -10.05 14.84 18.93
N ARG A 385 -9.09 15.03 18.02
CA ARG A 385 -7.80 15.68 18.31
C ARG A 385 -7.98 17.19 18.28
N GLU A 386 -7.98 17.81 19.47
CA GLU A 386 -7.99 19.25 19.65
C GLU A 386 -6.96 19.93 18.73
N ASN A 387 -7.40 20.90 17.93
CA ASN A 387 -6.56 21.63 16.97
C ASN A 387 -5.70 20.70 16.08
N GLY A 388 -6.19 19.49 15.77
CA GLY A 388 -5.41 18.42 15.13
C GLY A 388 -4.90 18.72 13.72
N LEU A 389 -5.46 19.74 13.06
CA LEU A 389 -5.04 20.25 11.76
C LEU A 389 -4.30 21.61 11.82
N ALA A 390 -4.15 22.21 13.01
CA ALA A 390 -3.52 23.51 13.16
C ALA A 390 -2.05 23.46 12.72
N GLY A 391 -1.66 24.44 11.90
CA GLY A 391 -0.32 24.58 11.34
C GLY A 391 0.06 23.55 10.27
N LYS A 392 -0.80 22.57 9.95
CA LYS A 392 -0.51 21.56 8.91
C LYS A 392 -0.44 22.19 7.52
N LYS A 393 0.31 21.51 6.65
CA LYS A 393 0.48 21.84 5.23
C LYS A 393 0.15 20.66 4.31
N ILE A 394 0.16 19.44 4.84
CA ILE A 394 -0.27 18.22 4.12
C ILE A 394 -0.66 17.13 5.12
N VAL A 395 -1.66 16.34 4.73
CA VAL A 395 -2.02 15.09 5.41
C VAL A 395 -1.60 13.92 4.52
N VAL A 396 -0.85 12.98 5.08
CA VAL A 396 -0.54 11.68 4.46
C VAL A 396 -1.34 10.63 5.21
N TRP A 397 -2.20 9.89 4.52
CA TRP A 397 -2.97 8.81 5.14
C TRP A 397 -2.55 7.46 4.57
N VAL A 398 -1.87 6.68 5.41
CA VAL A 398 -1.39 5.34 5.08
C VAL A 398 -2.45 4.32 5.46
N ILE A 399 -2.84 3.50 4.48
CA ILE A 399 -3.92 2.52 4.59
C ILE A 399 -3.37 1.17 4.14
N SER A 400 -3.49 0.15 4.99
CA SER A 400 -3.28 -1.23 4.54
C SER A 400 -4.39 -1.65 3.59
N GLY A 401 -4.04 -2.06 2.37
CA GLY A 401 -4.98 -2.43 1.31
C GLY A 401 -5.90 -3.60 1.67
N ARG A 402 -5.58 -4.35 2.74
CA ARG A 402 -6.48 -5.35 3.33
C ARG A 402 -7.76 -4.74 3.92
N LEU A 403 -7.72 -3.50 4.42
CA LEU A 403 -8.86 -2.84 5.05
C LEU A 403 -10.05 -2.61 4.10
N LEU A 404 -9.82 -2.78 2.80
CA LEU A 404 -10.90 -2.91 1.82
C LEU A 404 -11.62 -4.25 2.09
N TYR A 405 -10.97 -5.39 1.82
CA TYR A 405 -11.54 -6.74 2.04
C TYR A 405 -11.93 -7.09 3.47
N GLU A 406 -11.37 -6.44 4.50
CA GLU A 406 -11.64 -6.76 5.91
C GLU A 406 -12.73 -5.90 6.55
N TYR A 407 -12.98 -4.69 6.04
CA TYR A 407 -13.83 -3.69 6.71
C TYR A 407 -14.96 -3.22 5.79
N PRO A 408 -16.20 -3.72 5.97
CA PRO A 408 -17.33 -3.32 5.12
C PRO A 408 -17.80 -1.90 5.41
N ALA A 409 -17.70 -1.44 6.66
CA ALA A 409 -18.22 -0.13 7.10
C ALA A 409 -17.12 0.94 7.08
N TRP A 410 -17.20 1.85 6.10
CA TRP A 410 -16.35 3.04 6.00
C TRP A 410 -17.19 4.29 6.25
N GLU A 411 -16.99 4.92 7.40
CA GLU A 411 -17.87 6.01 7.85
C GLU A 411 -17.41 7.39 7.36
N ARG A 412 -18.36 8.28 7.08
CA ARG A 412 -18.07 9.71 6.86
C ARG A 412 -17.91 10.38 8.22
N ILE A 413 -16.68 10.64 8.60
CA ILE A 413 -16.32 11.20 9.89
C ILE A 413 -16.09 12.70 9.73
N GLN A 414 -16.88 13.51 10.44
CA GLN A 414 -16.69 14.95 10.45
C GLN A 414 -15.45 15.32 11.27
N VAL A 415 -14.43 15.83 10.61
CA VAL A 415 -13.27 16.43 11.26
C VAL A 415 -13.70 17.79 11.80
N SER A 416 -13.51 17.98 13.11
CA SER A 416 -13.92 19.17 13.86
C SER A 416 -13.55 20.49 13.14
N PRO A 417 -14.41 21.52 13.22
CA PRO A 417 -14.04 22.86 12.79
C PRO A 417 -12.72 23.24 13.49
N GLU A 418 -11.79 23.80 12.74
CA GLU A 418 -10.65 24.45 13.37
C GLU A 418 -11.20 25.63 14.17
N ALA A 419 -10.76 25.81 15.41
CA ALA A 419 -11.10 27.00 16.17
C ALA A 419 -10.51 28.19 15.42
N VAL A 420 -11.36 28.97 14.74
CA VAL A 420 -10.95 30.19 14.06
C VAL A 420 -10.18 31.03 15.10
N PRO A 421 -8.90 31.39 14.84
CA PRO A 421 -8.16 32.21 15.78
C PRO A 421 -8.96 33.46 16.06
N ALA A 422 -9.28 33.70 17.34
CA ALA A 422 -10.06 34.87 17.71
C ALA A 422 -9.38 36.11 17.11
N PRO A 423 -10.11 36.98 16.38
CA PRO A 423 -9.50 38.16 15.79
C PRO A 423 -8.79 38.94 16.91
N PRO A 424 -7.55 39.43 16.68
CA PRO A 424 -6.74 40.03 17.74
C PRO A 424 -7.57 41.10 18.44
N GLY A 425 -7.90 40.84 19.70
CA GLY A 425 -8.87 41.63 20.42
C GLY A 425 -8.46 43.09 20.39
N ARG A 426 -9.36 43.97 19.93
CA ARG A 426 -9.15 45.41 20.05
C ARG A 426 -8.80 45.68 21.51
N GLN A 427 -7.56 46.09 21.77
CA GLN A 427 -7.15 46.53 23.09
C GLN A 427 -8.11 47.64 23.49
N GLY A 428 -8.95 47.36 24.49
CA GLY A 428 -9.97 48.30 24.93
C GLY A 428 -9.27 49.59 25.37
N ALA A 429 -9.65 50.70 24.76
CA ALA A 429 -9.13 52.01 25.14
C ALA A 429 -9.32 52.20 26.65
N ALA A 430 -8.29 52.76 27.30
CA ALA A 430 -8.22 52.86 28.75
C ALA A 430 -9.44 53.58 29.34
N GLY A 431 -10.36 52.81 29.93
CA GLY A 431 -11.44 53.32 30.77
C GLY A 431 -10.84 53.84 32.08
N GLY A 432 -10.46 55.11 32.11
CA GLY A 432 -9.86 55.75 33.27
C GLY A 432 -10.79 55.67 34.49
N ARG A 433 -10.26 55.15 35.61
CA ARG A 433 -10.95 55.19 36.90
C ARG A 433 -11.16 56.66 37.29
N ARG A 434 -12.42 57.08 37.47
CA ARG A 434 -12.75 58.23 38.31
C ARG A 434 -13.29 57.73 39.64
N THR A 435 -12.70 58.22 40.71
CA THR A 435 -13.08 57.95 42.10
C THR A 435 -14.12 58.97 42.57
N ALA A 436 -15.25 58.48 43.04
CA ALA A 436 -16.26 59.15 43.89
C ALA A 436 -17.01 57.99 44.56
N SER A 437 -17.17 57.85 45.88
CA SER A 437 -17.39 58.85 46.94
C SER A 437 -18.53 59.81 46.59
N ASP A 438 -19.79 59.38 46.75
CA ASP A 438 -20.49 59.63 48.02
C ASP A 438 -21.90 59.00 48.08
N ARG A 439 -22.29 58.64 49.31
CA ARG A 439 -23.66 58.66 49.87
C ARG A 439 -24.81 57.96 49.12
N ILE A 440 -25.19 56.81 49.66
CA ILE A 440 -26.60 56.39 49.77
C ILE A 440 -27.23 57.16 50.94
N PRO A 441 -28.47 57.66 50.79
CA PRO A 441 -29.45 57.53 51.86
C PRO A 441 -30.70 56.78 51.39
N SER A 442 -31.29 56.04 52.34
CA SER A 442 -32.55 55.31 52.27
C SER A 442 -33.73 56.10 51.69
N GLN A 443 -34.54 55.47 50.82
CA GLN A 443 -35.75 54.74 51.24
C GLN A 443 -35.93 53.48 50.39
#